data_AF-A0A963NTR4-F1
#
_entry.id   AF-A0A963NTR4-F1
#
_cell.length_a   1.000
_cell.length_b   1.000
_cell.length_c   1.000
_cell.angle_alpha   90.00
_cell.angle_beta   90.00
_cell.angle_gamma   90.00
#
_symmetry.space_group_name_H-M   'P 1'
#
loop_
_entity.id
_entity.type
_entity.pdbx_description
1 polymer ?
#
loop_
_entity_poly.entity_id
_entity_poly.type
_entity_poly.pdbx_seq_one_letter_code
_entity_poly.pdbx_strand_id
1 'polypeptide(L)' 'AWGGMCPPPGDKPHRYIFTVHALGVDRLEIPDDASAALAGFMVNANSLGKATFTSTYGR' A
#
# COMPACT_ATOMS: atom_id res chain seq x y z
N ALA A 1 10.67 4.05 1.82
CA ALA A 1 10.84 4.39 0.39
C ALA A 1 10.10 3.37 -0.49
N TRP A 2 9.81 3.70 -1.75
CA TRP A 2 9.18 2.76 -2.70
C TRP A 2 10.22 1.75 -3.24
N GLY A 3 9.90 0.45 -3.16
CA GLY A 3 10.82 -0.64 -3.51
C GLY A 3 10.73 -1.14 -4.96
N GLY A 4 9.80 -0.64 -5.77
CA GLY A 4 9.64 -1.07 -7.16
C GLY A 4 9.01 -2.45 -7.34
N MET A 5 8.93 -2.87 -8.60
CA MET A 5 8.37 -4.15 -9.05
C MET A 5 9.50 -5.13 -9.41
N CYS A 6 9.48 -6.33 -8.82
CA CYS A 6 10.54 -7.34 -8.98
C CYS A 6 9.94 -8.77 -9.00
N PRO A 7 9.02 -9.09 -9.94
CA PRO A 7 8.49 -10.44 -10.06
C PRO A 7 9.58 -11.41 -10.56
N PRO A 8 9.49 -12.71 -10.23
CA PRO A 8 10.39 -13.73 -10.76
C PRO A 8 10.33 -13.80 -12.31
N PRO A 9 11.46 -14.08 -12.99
CA PRO A 9 11.46 -14.28 -14.44
C PRO A 9 10.54 -15.43 -14.87
N GLY A 10 9.71 -15.20 -15.89
CA GLY A 10 8.83 -16.24 -16.45
C GLY A 10 7.60 -16.60 -15.59
N ASP A 11 7.42 -15.96 -14.44
CA ASP A 11 6.17 -16.07 -13.68
C ASP A 11 5.05 -15.25 -14.35
N LYS A 12 3.79 -15.53 -14.00
CA LYS A 12 2.67 -14.70 -14.45
C LYS A 12 2.86 -13.26 -13.95
N PRO A 13 2.43 -12.22 -14.70
CA PRO A 13 2.54 -10.84 -14.24
C PRO A 13 1.94 -10.66 -12.84
N HIS A 14 2.74 -10.16 -11.89
CA HIS A 14 2.29 -9.87 -10.54
C HIS A 14 1.37 -8.66 -10.54
N ARG A 15 0.40 -8.64 -9.63
CA ARG A 15 -0.51 -7.52 -9.42
C ARG A 15 0.04 -6.60 -8.35
N TYR A 16 0.23 -5.34 -8.71
CA TYR A 16 0.60 -4.26 -7.80
C TYR A 16 -0.64 -3.38 -7.57
N ILE A 17 -1.18 -3.46 -6.36
CA ILE A 17 -2.42 -2.78 -5.98
C ILE A 17 -2.05 -1.47 -5.29
N PHE A 18 -2.33 -0.36 -5.97
CA PHE A 18 -2.08 0.98 -5.44
C PHE A 18 -3.40 1.52 -4.87
N THR A 19 -3.39 1.89 -3.60
CA THR A 19 -4.56 2.42 -2.91
C THR A 19 -4.22 3.75 -2.26
N VAL A 20 -5.07 4.77 -2.51
CA VAL A 20 -5.05 6.04 -1.79
C VAL A 20 -6.23 6.07 -0.83
N HIS A 21 -5.97 6.43 0.42
CA HIS A 21 -6.97 6.56 1.47
C HIS A 21 -7.20 8.03 1.80
N ALA A 22 -8.45 8.45 1.88
CA ALA A 22 -8.84 9.70 2.51
C ALA A 22 -9.00 9.45 4.01
N LEU A 23 -8.24 10.16 4.85
CA LEU A 23 -8.25 9.99 6.30
C LEU A 23 -9.11 11.05 6.97
N GLY A 24 -9.76 10.68 8.07
CA GLY A 24 -10.57 11.60 8.89
C GLY A 24 -9.79 12.30 10.01
N VAL A 25 -8.48 12.11 10.05
CA VAL A 25 -7.56 12.70 11.03
C VAL A 25 -6.42 13.38 10.30
N ASP A 26 -5.92 14.48 10.87
CA ASP A 26 -4.85 15.27 10.26
C ASP A 26 -3.49 14.56 10.26
N ARG A 27 -3.26 13.70 11.27
CA ARG A 27 -2.01 12.94 11.43
C ARG A 27 -2.30 11.56 12.02
N LEU A 28 -1.64 10.55 11.47
CA LEU A 28 -1.51 9.23 12.09
C LEU A 28 -0.23 9.20 12.91
N GLU A 29 -0.34 8.82 14.19
CA GLU A 29 0.82 8.56 15.04
C GLU A 29 1.35 7.15 14.73
N ILE A 30 2.35 7.08 13.85
CA ILE A 30 2.98 5.84 13.41
C ILE A 30 4.50 5.98 13.67
N PRO A 31 5.10 5.08 14.48
CA PRO A 31 6.55 5.07 14.71
C PRO A 31 7.35 4.87 13.41
N ASP A 32 8.56 5.42 13.35
CA ASP A 32 9.44 5.31 12.16
C ASP A 32 9.84 3.85 11.83
N ASP A 33 9.83 2.97 12.83
CA ASP A 33 10.14 1.54 12.72
C ASP A 33 8.89 0.66 12.61
N ALA A 34 7.71 1.25 12.46
CA ALA A 34 6.46 0.52 12.35
C ALA A 34 6.47 -0.45 11.15
N SER A 35 5.92 -1.64 11.37
CA SER A 35 5.66 -2.57 10.27
C SER A 35 4.59 -2.01 9.33
N ALA A 36 4.64 -2.42 8.06
CA ALA A 36 3.60 -2.08 7.09
C ALA A 36 2.20 -2.56 7.53
N ALA A 37 2.13 -3.65 8.30
CA ALA A 37 0.88 -4.15 8.86
C ALA A 37 0.28 -3.19 9.90
N LEU A 38 1.10 -2.64 10.82
CA LEU A 38 0.66 -1.65 11.79
C LEU A 38 0.22 -0.36 11.10
N ALA A 39 1.02 0.14 10.15
CA ALA A 39 0.66 1.32 9.38
C ALA A 39 -0.67 1.09 8.61
N GLY A 40 -0.84 -0.07 7.98
CA GLY A 40 -2.07 -0.45 7.30
C GLY A 40 -3.28 -0.53 8.24
N PHE A 41 -3.12 -1.05 9.45
CA PHE A 41 -4.17 -1.07 10.47
C PHE A 41 -4.63 0.36 10.82
N MET A 42 -3.68 1.25 11.13
CA MET A 42 -3.97 2.64 11.49
C MET A 42 -4.63 3.42 10.34
N VAL A 43 -4.16 3.22 9.11
CA VAL A 43 -4.77 3.82 7.90
C VAL A 43 -6.21 3.37 7.72
N ASN A 44 -6.49 2.07 7.82
CA ASN A 44 -7.86 1.54 7.65
C ASN A 44 -8.80 2.02 8.76
N ALA A 45 -8.34 2.06 10.01
CA ALA A 45 -9.14 2.52 11.15
C ALA A 45 -9.59 3.98 11.03
N ASN A 46 -8.84 4.82 10.29
CA ASN A 46 -9.12 6.24 10.12
C ASN A 46 -9.60 6.61 8.70
N SER A 47 -9.88 5.62 7.84
CA SER A 47 -10.24 5.84 6.44
C SER A 47 -11.71 6.26 6.30
N LEU A 48 -11.96 7.42 5.68
CA LEU A 48 -13.29 7.88 5.27
C LEU A 48 -13.71 7.34 3.90
N GLY A 49 -12.72 7.10 3.03
CA GLY A 49 -12.91 6.54 1.71
C GLY A 49 -11.56 6.11 1.12
N LYS A 50 -11.59 5.36 0.01
CA LYS A 50 -10.38 4.96 -0.70
C LYS A 50 -10.64 4.78 -2.19
N ALA A 51 -9.60 5.00 -2.99
CA ALA A 51 -9.57 4.69 -4.41
C ALA A 51 -8.40 3.75 -4.70
N THR A 52 -8.62 2.79 -5.59
CA THR A 52 -7.64 1.75 -5.91
C THR A 52 -7.53 1.59 -7.42
N PHE A 53 -6.30 1.44 -7.90
CA PHE A 53 -6.06 0.85 -9.22
C PHE A 53 -5.05 -0.30 -9.09
N THR A 54 -5.07 -1.20 -10.07
CA THR A 54 -4.13 -2.31 -10.15
C THR A 54 -3.29 -2.16 -11.41
N SER A 55 -1.97 -2.21 -11.25
CA SER A 55 -1.02 -2.34 -12.35
C SER A 55 -0.45 -3.76 -12.34
N THR A 56 -0.06 -4.26 -13.50
CA THR A 56 0.59 -5.56 -13.63
C THR A 56 1.99 -5.41 -14.23
N TYR A 57 2.90 -6.26 -13.79
CA TYR A 57 4.25 -6.34 -14.37
C TYR A 57 4.77 -7.78 -14.30
N GLY A 58 5.41 -8.23 -15.38
CA GLY A 58 6.12 -9.50 -15.49
C GLY A 58 7.53 -9.25 -16.01
N ARG A 59 8.48 -10.12 -15.66
CA ARG A 59 9.89 -10.04 -16.05
C ARG A 59 10.24 -11.07 -17.10
#